data_AF-A0A829VYX5-F1
#
_entry.id   AF-A0A829VYX5-F1
#
_cell.length_a   1.000
_cell.length_b   1.000
_cell.length_c   1.000
_cell.angle_alpha   90.00
_cell.angle_beta   90.00
_cell.angle_gamma   90.00
#
_symmetry.space_group_name_H-M   'P 1'
#
loop_
_entity.id
_entity.type
_entity.pdbx_description
1 polymer ?
#
loop_
_entity_poly.entity_id
_entity_poly.type
_entity_poly.pdbx_seq_one_letter_code
_entity_poly.pdbx_strand_id
1 'polypeptide(L)'
;MRDWLDSIDARNQKQAKYNKNNTVGFYMKLNIHTDADIIRWLQSQPSKQGAIKRLIRDEIAHKASEKLLFIGMIIKSISWTLPVIWIF
;
A
#
# COMPACT_ATOMS: atom_id res chain seq x y z
N MET A 1 -29.65 29.21 -19.78
CA MET A 1 -29.44 28.58 -18.46
C MET A 1 -29.46 27.04 -18.49
N ARG A 2 -29.78 26.37 -19.61
CA ARG A 2 -29.68 24.90 -19.74
C ARG A 2 -28.24 24.42 -19.96
N ASP A 3 -27.49 25.16 -20.77
CA ASP A 3 -26.10 24.85 -21.12
C ASP A 3 -25.15 24.71 -19.91
N TRP A 4 -25.40 25.45 -18.83
CA TRP A 4 -24.60 25.36 -17.61
C TRP A 4 -24.84 24.05 -16.85
N LEU A 5 -26.09 23.58 -16.79
CA LEU A 5 -26.45 22.31 -16.16
C LEU A 5 -25.87 21.13 -16.96
N ASP A 6 -25.99 21.17 -18.29
CA ASP A 6 -25.44 20.15 -19.19
C ASP A 6 -23.90 20.04 -19.03
N SER A 7 -23.22 21.17 -18.83
CA SER A 7 -21.78 21.20 -18.60
C SER A 7 -21.35 20.59 -17.24
N ILE A 8 -22.20 20.70 -16.22
CA ILE A 8 -21.97 20.08 -14.90
C ILE A 8 -22.16 18.57 -15.00
N ASP A 9 -23.23 18.14 -15.65
CA ASP A 9 -23.54 16.72 -15.81
C ASP A 9 -22.47 16.00 -16.63
N ALA A 10 -22.00 16.62 -17.72
CA ALA A 10 -20.89 16.10 -18.51
C ALA A 10 -19.59 15.96 -17.68
N ARG A 11 -19.30 16.92 -16.79
CA ARG A 11 -18.13 16.83 -15.87
C ARG A 11 -18.30 15.72 -14.84
N ASN A 12 -19.48 15.59 -14.25
CA ASN A 12 -19.79 14.56 -13.27
C ASN A 12 -19.68 13.15 -13.87
N GLN A 13 -20.20 12.94 -15.08
CA GLN A 13 -20.09 11.67 -15.79
C GLN A 13 -18.63 11.30 -16.11
N LYS A 14 -17.82 12.27 -16.54
CA LYS A 14 -16.38 12.05 -16.77
C LYS A 14 -15.66 11.68 -15.47
N GLN A 15 -15.96 12.38 -14.37
CA GLN A 15 -15.36 12.07 -13.08
C GLN A 15 -15.78 10.69 -12.56
N ALA A 16 -17.06 10.32 -12.74
CA ALA A 16 -17.57 9.00 -12.38
C ALA A 16 -16.86 7.89 -13.17
N LYS A 17 -16.65 8.09 -14.48
CA LYS A 17 -15.89 7.15 -15.32
C LYS A 17 -14.44 7.02 -14.86
N TYR A 18 -13.79 8.12 -14.51
CA TYR A 18 -12.43 8.09 -13.97
C TYR A 18 -12.36 7.33 -12.64
N ASN A 19 -13.27 7.64 -11.71
CA ASN A 19 -13.31 7.00 -10.40
C ASN A 19 -13.55 5.49 -10.53
N LYS A 20 -14.49 5.08 -11.40
CA LYS A 20 -14.79 3.66 -11.68
C LYS A 20 -13.57 2.90 -12.20
N ASN A 21 -12.76 3.52 -13.05
CA ASN A 21 -11.63 2.85 -13.69
C ASN A 21 -10.34 2.87 -12.86
N ASN A 22 -10.18 3.86 -11.97
CA ASN A 22 -8.89 4.11 -11.29
C ASN A 22 -8.95 3.96 -9.76
N THR A 23 -10.14 3.76 -9.19
CA THR A 23 -10.31 3.67 -7.73
C THR A 23 -10.95 2.36 -7.34
N VAL A 24 -10.32 1.65 -6.41
CA VAL A 24 -10.93 0.51 -5.71
C VAL A 24 -11.14 0.92 -4.26
N GLY A 25 -12.37 0.75 -3.77
CA GLY A 25 -12.73 0.93 -2.37
C GLY A 25 -12.54 -0.37 -1.60
N PHE A 26 -12.00 -0.28 -0.39
CA PHE A 26 -11.95 -1.39 0.55
C PHE A 26 -12.66 -0.97 1.84
N TYR A 27 -13.48 -1.87 2.38
CA TYR A 27 -14.20 -1.67 3.63
C TYR A 27 -13.56 -2.53 4.73
N MET A 28 -13.21 -1.89 5.84
CA MET A 28 -12.70 -2.54 7.04
C MET A 28 -13.65 -2.28 8.21
N LYS A 29 -14.11 -3.34 8.86
CA LYS A 29 -14.87 -3.23 10.11
C LYS A 29 -13.89 -3.08 11.27
N LEU A 30 -14.08 -2.02 12.07
CA LEU A 30 -13.38 -1.81 13.34
C LEU A 30 -14.39 -1.91 14.48
N ASN A 31 -14.00 -2.54 15.57
CA ASN A 31 -14.79 -2.63 16.78
C ASN A 31 -14.52 -1.40 17.65
N ILE A 32 -15.58 -0.69 18.00
CA ILE A 32 -15.51 0.55 18.78
C ILE A 32 -14.93 0.38 20.20
N HIS A 33 -14.94 -0.85 20.74
CA HIS A 33 -14.44 -1.15 22.08
C HIS A 33 -13.01 -1.65 22.06
N THR A 34 -12.68 -2.63 21.20
CA THR A 34 -11.34 -3.22 21.17
C THR A 34 -10.36 -2.42 20.33
N ASP A 35 -10.84 -1.74 19.29
CA ASP A 35 -10.02 -1.02 18.32
C ASP A 35 -10.16 0.50 18.52
N ALA A 36 -10.54 0.92 19.73
CA ALA A 36 -10.79 2.32 20.07
C ALA A 36 -9.55 3.20 19.87
N ASP A 37 -8.38 2.65 20.14
CA ASP A 37 -7.07 3.27 19.91
C ASP A 37 -6.81 3.50 18.41
N ILE A 38 -7.07 2.50 17.56
CA ILE A 38 -6.94 2.60 16.09
C ILE A 38 -7.91 3.64 15.55
N ILE A 39 -9.16 3.63 16.03
CA ILE A 39 -10.18 4.61 15.63
C ILE A 39 -9.74 6.03 16.00
N ARG A 40 -9.26 6.25 17.24
CA ARG A 40 -8.75 7.55 17.69
C ARG A 40 -7.55 8.00 16.87
N TRP A 41 -6.61 7.09 16.62
CA TRP A 41 -5.44 7.39 15.79
C TRP A 41 -5.86 7.79 14.38
N LEU A 42 -6.76 7.04 13.72
CA LEU A 42 -7.29 7.36 12.39
C LEU A 42 -8.02 8.71 12.36
N GLN A 43 -8.79 9.03 13.40
CA GLN A 43 -9.49 10.32 13.51
C GLN A 43 -8.53 11.51 13.62
N SER A 44 -7.36 11.33 14.26
CA SER A 44 -6.34 12.38 14.37
C SER A 44 -5.57 12.67 13.08
N GLN A 45 -5.67 11.81 12.06
CA GLN A 45 -4.91 11.98 10.83
C GLN A 45 -5.54 13.04 9.91
N PRO A 46 -4.74 13.91 9.25
CA PRO A 46 -5.24 14.86 8.26
C PRO A 46 -5.97 14.19 7.09
N SER A 47 -5.52 13.00 6.70
CA SER A 47 -6.18 12.15 5.71
C SER A 47 -6.07 10.68 6.11
N LYS A 48 -7.21 10.06 6.44
CA LYS A 48 -7.31 8.64 6.80
C LYS A 48 -6.75 7.74 5.69
N GLN A 49 -7.18 7.99 4.45
CA GLN A 49 -6.69 7.24 3.30
C GLN A 49 -5.19 7.46 3.07
N GLY A 50 -4.70 8.68 3.22
CA GLY A 50 -3.27 8.99 3.06
C GLY A 50 -2.41 8.26 4.08
N ALA A 51 -2.81 8.30 5.36
CA ALA A 51 -2.10 7.64 6.46
C ALA A 51 -2.04 6.12 6.26
N ILE A 52 -3.16 5.48 5.94
CA ILE A 52 -3.23 4.04 5.66
C ILE A 52 -2.36 3.69 4.44
N LYS A 53 -2.44 4.46 3.35
CA LYS A 53 -1.63 4.21 2.14
C LYS A 53 -0.13 4.35 2.39
N ARG A 54 0.29 5.21 3.33
CA ARG A 54 1.70 5.32 3.72
C ARG A 54 2.16 4.06 4.45
N LEU A 55 1.44 3.66 5.51
CA LEU A 55 1.75 2.44 6.26
C LEU A 55 1.80 1.19 5.38
N ILE A 56 0.86 1.04 4.44
CA ILE A 56 0.87 -0.09 3.49
C ILE A 56 2.10 -0.07 2.59
N ARG A 57 2.52 1.10 2.11
CA ARG A 57 3.72 1.21 1.25
C ARG A 57 4.99 0.90 2.03
N ASP A 58 5.07 1.36 3.27
CA ASP A 58 6.21 1.10 4.15
C ASP A 58 6.33 -0.41 4.43
N GLU A 59 5.21 -1.09 4.70
CA GLU A 59 5.16 -2.54 4.89
C GLU A 59 5.57 -3.32 3.62
N ILE A 60 5.10 -2.90 2.45
CA ILE A 60 5.50 -3.51 1.16
C ILE A 60 7.01 -3.37 0.95
N ALA A 61 7.55 -2.18 1.22
CA ALA A 61 8.98 -1.92 1.09
C ALA A 61 9.79 -2.76 2.08
N HIS A 62 9.34 -2.85 3.34
CA HIS A 62 9.98 -3.65 4.37
C HIS A 62 10.08 -5.13 3.96
N LYS A 63 8.97 -5.74 3.51
CA LYS A 63 8.98 -7.14 3.05
C LYS A 63 9.86 -7.37 1.83
N ALA A 64 9.93 -6.40 0.92
CA ALA A 64 10.83 -6.49 -0.23
C ALA A 64 12.30 -6.53 0.24
N SER A 65 12.67 -5.67 1.19
CA SER A 65 14.01 -5.65 1.79
C SER A 65 14.33 -6.93 2.56
N GLU A 66 13.43 -7.44 3.39
CA GLU A 66 13.61 -8.71 4.11
C GLU A 66 13.87 -9.88 3.16
N LYS A 67 13.12 -9.96 2.07
CA LYS A 67 13.31 -11.00 1.05
C LYS A 67 14.70 -10.94 0.41
N LEU A 68 15.19 -9.73 0.13
CA LEU A 68 16.53 -9.51 -0.42
C LEU A 68 17.62 -9.89 0.60
N LEU A 69 17.44 -9.55 1.88
CA LEU A 69 18.35 -9.94 2.95
C LEU A 69 18.41 -11.47 3.10
N PHE A 70 17.26 -12.14 3.05
CA PHE A 70 17.18 -13.59 3.14
C PHE A 70 17.91 -14.30 1.98
N ILE A 71 17.72 -13.83 0.75
CA ILE A 71 18.43 -14.35 -0.42
C ILE A 71 19.94 -14.10 -0.29
N GLY A 72 20.34 -12.89 0.12
CA GLY A 72 21.75 -12.57 0.35
C GLY A 72 22.40 -13.43 1.43
N MET A 73 21.65 -13.78 2.50
CA MET A 73 22.10 -14.68 3.55
C MET A 73 22.31 -16.12 3.03
N ILE A 74 21.40 -16.62 2.18
CA ILE A 74 21.55 -17.94 1.54
C ILE A 74 22.78 -17.97 0.63
N ILE A 75 22.97 -16.94 -0.21
CA ILE A 75 24.14 -16.87 -1.12
C ILE A 75 25.44 -16.86 -0.33
N LYS A 76 25.53 -16.07 0.74
CA LYS A 76 26.69 -16.08 1.63
C LYS A 76 26.90 -17.47 2.22
N SER A 77 25.86 -18.10 2.76
CA SER A 77 25.97 -19.45 3.34
C SER A 77 26.51 -20.48 2.36
N ILE A 78 26.09 -20.44 1.08
CA ILE A 78 26.58 -21.36 0.04
C ILE A 78 28.05 -21.09 -0.30
N SER A 79 28.46 -19.80 -0.34
CA SER A 79 29.86 -19.43 -0.62
C SER A 79 30.87 -19.89 0.45
N TRP A 80 30.43 -20.05 1.70
CA TRP A 80 31.29 -20.55 2.79
C TRP A 80 31.31 -22.09 2.90
N THR A 81 30.41 -22.79 2.21
CA THR A 81 30.31 -24.27 2.24
C THR A 81 30.97 -24.97 1.05
N LEU A 82 31.41 -24.23 0.04
CA LEU A 82 32.23 -24.78 -1.03
C LEU A 82 33.70 -24.66 -0.60
N PRO A 83 34.36 -25.74 -0.16
CA PRO A 83 35.81 -25.70 -0.03
C PRO A 83 36.36 -25.40 -1.42
N VAL A 84 37.12 -24.31 -1.52
CA VAL A 84 37.96 -24.03 -2.69
C VAL A 84 38.85 -25.26 -2.86
N ILE A 85 38.46 -26.15 -3.77
CA ILE A 85 39.30 -27.26 -4.20
C ILE A 85 40.48 -26.57 -4.88
N TRP A 86 41.60 -26.54 -4.14
CA TRP A 86 42.88 -26.07 -4.64
C TRP A 86 43.21 -26.89 -5.88
N ILE A 87 43.04 -26.27 -7.05
CA ILE A 87 43.53 -26.76 -8.32
C ILE A 87 45.05 -26.63 -8.24
N PHE A 88 45.70 -27.76 -7.94
CA PHE A 88 47.10 -28.00 -8.29
C PHE A 88 47.25 -28.20 -9.79
#